data_AF-A0A2M8A0K2-F1
#
_entry.id   AF-A0A2M8A0K2-F1
#
_cell.length_a   1.000
_cell.length_b   1.000
_cell.length_c   1.000
_cell.angle_alpha   90.00
_cell.angle_beta   90.00
_cell.angle_gamma   90.00
#
_symmetry.space_group_name_H-M   'P 1'
#
loop_
_entity.id
_entity.type
_entity.pdbx_description
1 polymer ?
#
loop_
_entity_poly.entity_id
_entity_poly.type
_entity_poly.pdbx_seq_one_letter_code
_entity_poly.pdbx_strand_id
1 'polypeptide(L)'
;MESKFNRYYVVLAAMIAALSGVLFGYDTGVISGAILFIKQQFHLSSAMNGFVVSSVLLGACLGAIICGRITDHFGRKPMLIVDALLFIIGTLIAAYATSVTFLVIGRVFVGVAIGIASFAAPLYISEIAPKELRGALVSLNQLAIAAGIFASYLIDYHFSHQAAWR
;
A
#
# COMPACT_ATOMS: atom_id res chain seq x y z
N MET A 1 16.62 -32.49 -17.93
CA MET A 1 15.41 -31.87 -18.52
C MET A 1 15.05 -30.67 -17.66
N GLU A 2 15.59 -29.50 -18.00
CA GLU A 2 15.11 -28.25 -17.40
C GLU A 2 13.68 -28.05 -17.88
N SER A 3 12.74 -28.10 -16.94
CA SER A 3 11.36 -27.67 -17.16
C SER A 3 11.41 -26.28 -17.79
N LYS A 4 10.86 -26.13 -19.01
CA LYS A 4 10.54 -24.82 -19.58
C LYS A 4 9.50 -24.18 -18.68
N PHE A 5 9.95 -23.59 -17.58
CA PHE A 5 9.12 -22.73 -16.73
C PHE A 5 8.45 -21.73 -17.65
N ASN A 6 7.13 -21.61 -17.56
CA ASN A 6 6.39 -20.70 -18.40
C ASN A 6 6.74 -19.27 -17.95
N ARG A 7 7.82 -18.70 -18.53
CA ARG A 7 8.39 -17.40 -18.17
C ARG A 7 7.33 -16.30 -18.17
N TYR A 8 6.34 -16.44 -19.06
CA TYR A 8 5.14 -15.61 -19.10
C TYR A 8 4.33 -15.65 -17.80
N TYR A 9 4.06 -16.84 -17.24
CA TYR A 9 3.32 -16.99 -15.99
C TYR A 9 4.04 -16.35 -14.80
N VAL A 10 5.37 -16.49 -14.72
CA VAL A 10 6.16 -15.88 -13.64
C VAL A 10 6.15 -14.36 -13.73
N VAL A 11 6.34 -13.81 -14.94
CA VAL A 11 6.27 -12.36 -15.16
C VAL A 11 4.87 -11.83 -14.84
N LEU A 12 3.82 -12.52 -15.27
CA LEU A 12 2.44 -12.15 -14.97
C LEU A 12 2.16 -12.16 -13.47
N ALA A 13 2.56 -13.21 -12.75
CA ALA A 13 2.40 -13.29 -11.30
C ALA A 13 3.21 -12.21 -10.57
N ALA A 14 4.41 -11.89 -11.05
CA ALA A 14 5.21 -10.79 -10.50
C ALA A 14 4.57 -9.42 -10.76
N MET A 15 3.96 -9.19 -11.92
CA MET A 15 3.20 -7.96 -12.20
C MET A 15 1.98 -7.83 -11.30
N ILE A 16 1.23 -8.91 -11.08
CA ILE A 16 0.08 -8.91 -10.16
C ILE A 16 0.54 -8.60 -8.74
N ALA A 17 1.65 -9.20 -8.28
CA ALA A 17 2.21 -8.89 -6.97
C ALA A 17 2.73 -7.45 -6.86
N ALA A 18 3.27 -6.89 -7.95
CA ALA A 18 3.70 -5.49 -8.00
C ALA A 18 2.54 -4.49 -7.90
N LEU A 19 1.28 -4.91 -8.12
CA LEU A 19 0.12 -4.06 -7.86
C LEU A 19 -0.01 -3.70 -6.37
N SER A 20 0.37 -4.58 -5.44
CA SER A 20 0.48 -4.23 -4.02
C SER A 20 1.50 -3.10 -3.81
N GLY A 21 2.58 -3.08 -4.60
CA GLY A 21 3.54 -1.98 -4.63
C GLY A 21 2.90 -0.66 -5.09
N VAL A 22 2.09 -0.69 -6.16
CA VAL A 22 1.35 0.50 -6.63
C VAL A 22 0.41 1.03 -5.54
N LEU A 23 -0.37 0.16 -4.90
CA LEU A 23 -1.30 0.54 -3.83
C LEU A 23 -0.57 1.16 -2.64
N PHE A 24 0.51 0.53 -2.19
CA PHE A 24 1.37 1.09 -1.15
C PHE A 24 1.87 2.50 -1.53
N GLY A 25 2.42 2.65 -2.75
CA GLY A 25 2.87 3.95 -3.23
C GLY A 25 1.76 5.00 -3.25
N TYR A 26 0.59 4.63 -3.77
CA TYR A 26 -0.56 5.50 -3.88
C TYR A 26 -1.03 6.02 -2.51
N ASP A 27 -1.28 5.13 -1.55
CA ASP A 27 -1.76 5.49 -0.20
C ASP A 27 -0.74 6.27 0.64
N THR A 28 0.55 6.12 0.30
CA THR A 28 1.64 6.90 0.90
C THR A 28 1.69 8.30 0.32
N GLY A 29 1.45 8.47 -0.98
CA GLY A 29 1.54 9.77 -1.63
C GLY A 29 0.26 10.62 -1.48
N VAL A 30 -0.93 10.02 -1.66
CA VAL A 30 -2.24 10.72 -1.71
C VAL A 30 -2.56 11.56 -0.46
N ILE A 31 -2.02 11.17 0.70
CA ILE A 31 -2.19 11.94 1.93
C ILE A 31 -1.57 13.34 1.84
N SER A 32 -0.57 13.54 0.98
CA SER A 32 0.15 14.80 0.85
C SER A 32 -0.72 15.91 0.27
N GLY A 33 -1.57 15.62 -0.72
CA GLY A 33 -2.58 16.54 -1.21
C GLY A 33 -3.84 16.56 -0.34
N ALA A 34 -4.32 15.39 0.08
CA ALA A 34 -5.57 15.27 0.85
C ALA A 34 -5.52 15.98 2.21
N ILE A 35 -4.37 15.98 2.90
CA ILE A 35 -4.26 16.52 4.26
C ILE A 35 -4.61 18.01 4.35
N LEU A 36 -4.38 18.79 3.28
CA LEU A 36 -4.71 20.20 3.23
C LEU A 36 -6.22 20.42 3.37
N PHE A 37 -7.02 19.60 2.69
CA PHE A 37 -8.48 19.66 2.73
C PHE A 37 -9.05 19.01 3.98
N ILE A 38 -8.48 17.88 4.42
CA ILE A 38 -8.86 17.20 5.68
C ILE A 38 -8.69 18.16 6.87
N LYS A 39 -7.56 18.89 6.93
CA LYS A 39 -7.29 19.87 7.98
C LYS A 39 -8.37 20.95 8.03
N GLN A 40 -8.80 21.46 6.88
CA GLN A 40 -9.85 22.47 6.78
C GLN A 40 -11.23 21.90 7.16
N GLN A 41 -11.60 20.73 6.61
CA GLN A 41 -12.90 20.10 6.85
C GLN A 41 -13.12 19.74 8.33
N PHE A 42 -12.10 19.21 9.01
CA PHE A 42 -12.21 18.77 10.39
C PHE A 42 -11.65 19.77 11.41
N HIS A 43 -11.25 20.98 10.95
CA HIS A 43 -10.65 22.02 11.79
C HIS A 43 -9.50 21.50 12.66
N LEU A 44 -8.58 20.72 12.06
CA LEU A 44 -7.53 20.03 12.81
C LEU A 44 -6.48 20.99 13.38
N SER A 45 -6.11 20.77 14.64
CA SER A 45 -4.89 21.35 15.22
C SER A 45 -3.65 20.77 14.53
N SER A 46 -2.52 21.48 14.60
CA SER A 46 -1.25 20.99 14.02
C SER A 46 -0.82 19.64 14.58
N ALA A 47 -1.07 19.40 15.88
CA ALA A 47 -0.78 18.12 16.52
C ALA A 47 -1.66 16.99 15.97
N MET A 48 -2.97 17.22 15.82
CA MET A 48 -3.88 16.22 15.29
C MET A 48 -3.61 15.95 13.80
N ASN A 49 -3.25 16.98 13.03
CA ASN A 49 -2.82 16.83 11.65
C ASN A 49 -1.61 15.90 11.52
N GLY A 50 -0.58 16.12 12.35
CA GLY A 50 0.59 15.24 12.44
C GLY A 50 0.23 13.82 12.85
N PHE A 51 -0.71 13.67 13.78
CA PHE A 51 -1.21 12.35 14.21
C PHE A 51 -1.93 11.60 13.09
N VAL A 52 -2.81 12.26 12.32
CA VAL A 52 -3.48 11.65 11.15
C VAL A 52 -2.45 11.14 10.13
N VAL A 53 -1.44 11.95 9.79
CA VAL A 53 -0.39 11.55 8.84
C VAL A 53 0.44 10.39 9.39
N SER A 54 0.87 10.46 10.65
CA SER A 54 1.75 9.44 11.28
C SER A 54 1.05 8.16 11.70
N SER A 55 -0.29 8.16 11.87
CA SER A 55 -1.06 6.97 12.24
C SER A 55 -0.90 5.81 11.26
N VAL A 56 -0.68 6.10 9.98
CA VAL A 56 -0.39 5.09 8.95
C VAL A 56 0.93 4.37 9.25
N LEU A 57 1.93 5.08 9.77
CA LEU A 57 3.23 4.51 10.11
C LEU A 57 3.12 3.59 11.33
N LEU A 58 2.27 3.95 12.30
CA LEU A 58 1.95 3.05 13.42
C LEU A 58 1.32 1.75 12.93
N GLY A 59 0.34 1.85 12.02
CA GLY A 59 -0.24 0.68 11.37
C GLY A 59 0.80 -0.14 10.60
N ALA A 60 1.69 0.50 9.85
CA ALA A 60 2.73 -0.16 9.08
C ALA A 60 3.74 -0.91 9.95
N CYS A 61 4.15 -0.32 11.08
CA CYS A 61 4.99 -1.00 12.07
C CYS A 61 4.33 -2.27 12.59
N LEU A 62 3.04 -2.21 12.95
CA LEU A 62 2.28 -3.37 13.41
C LEU A 62 2.16 -4.43 12.30
N GLY A 63 1.80 -4.01 11.09
CA GLY A 63 1.70 -4.88 9.92
C GLY A 63 3.02 -5.60 9.63
N ALA A 64 4.15 -4.89 9.64
CA ALA A 64 5.46 -5.46 9.37
C ALA A 64 5.89 -6.51 10.42
N ILE A 65 5.67 -6.23 11.72
CA ILE A 65 6.02 -7.16 12.81
C ILE A 65 5.21 -8.45 12.71
N ILE A 66 3.92 -8.32 12.41
CA ILE A 66 2.99 -9.45 12.36
C ILE A 66 3.18 -10.26 11.06
N CYS A 67 3.45 -9.58 9.95
CA CYS A 67 3.50 -10.18 8.62
C CYS A 67 4.52 -11.32 8.52
N GLY A 68 5.73 -11.17 9.07
CA GLY A 68 6.78 -12.18 8.94
C GLY A 68 6.34 -13.57 9.40
N ARG A 69 5.89 -13.68 10.66
CA ARG A 69 5.44 -14.95 11.25
C ARG A 69 4.21 -15.54 10.56
N ILE A 70 3.26 -14.69 10.18
CA ILE A 70 2.03 -15.16 9.51
C ILE A 70 2.35 -15.64 8.09
N THR A 71 3.23 -14.95 7.37
CA THR A 71 3.64 -15.33 6.01
C THR A 71 4.35 -16.69 5.99
N ASP A 72 5.18 -16.96 6.99
CA ASP A 72 5.86 -18.25 7.13
C ASP A 72 4.87 -19.40 7.40
N HIS A 73 3.78 -19.14 8.11
CA HIS A 73 2.79 -20.16 8.47
C HIS A 73 1.72 -20.40 7.39
N PHE A 74 1.14 -19.33 6.84
CA PHE A 74 0.03 -19.40 5.88
C PHE A 74 0.47 -19.33 4.42
N GLY A 75 1.74 -18.99 4.17
CA GLY A 75 2.28 -18.77 2.83
C GLY A 75 2.01 -17.36 2.30
N ARG A 76 2.61 -17.08 1.14
CA ARG A 76 2.75 -15.71 0.60
C ARG A 76 1.49 -15.24 -0.13
N LYS A 77 0.88 -16.11 -0.94
CA LYS A 77 -0.32 -15.77 -1.72
C LYS A 77 -1.52 -15.38 -0.85
N PRO A 78 -1.86 -16.09 0.24
CA PRO A 78 -2.91 -15.65 1.15
C PRO A 78 -2.62 -14.28 1.79
N MET A 79 -1.37 -13.99 2.10
CA MET A 79 -0.97 -12.69 2.65
C MET A 79 -1.20 -11.53 1.67
N LEU A 80 -0.95 -11.72 0.37
CA LEU A 80 -1.27 -10.72 -0.65
C LEU A 80 -2.79 -10.50 -0.80
N ILE A 81 -3.61 -11.52 -0.53
CA ILE A 81 -5.07 -11.37 -0.55
C ILE A 81 -5.54 -10.61 0.70
N VAL A 82 -5.00 -10.94 1.88
CA VAL A 82 -5.27 -10.21 3.13
C VAL A 82 -4.87 -8.74 3.00
N ASP A 83 -3.71 -8.48 2.42
CA ASP A 83 -3.22 -7.14 2.09
C ASP A 83 -4.24 -6.35 1.26
N ALA A 84 -4.69 -6.91 0.13
CA ALA A 84 -5.70 -6.29 -0.72
C ALA A 84 -7.02 -6.01 0.03
N LEU A 85 -7.48 -6.94 0.88
CA LEU A 85 -8.68 -6.75 1.69
C LEU A 85 -8.52 -5.62 2.72
N LEU A 86 -7.36 -5.51 3.35
CA LEU A 86 -7.06 -4.45 4.31
C LEU A 86 -7.00 -3.08 3.63
N PHE A 87 -6.42 -2.99 2.43
CA PHE A 87 -6.47 -1.77 1.62
C PHE A 87 -7.92 -1.36 1.31
N ILE A 88 -8.75 -2.31 0.85
CA ILE A 88 -10.17 -2.04 0.56
C ILE A 88 -10.90 -1.53 1.81
N ILE A 89 -10.78 -2.25 2.93
CA ILE A 89 -11.46 -1.89 4.18
C ILE A 89 -10.98 -0.54 4.69
N GLY A 90 -9.66 -0.33 4.75
CA GLY A 90 -9.07 0.91 5.23
C GLY A 90 -9.46 2.12 4.38
N THR A 91 -9.44 1.97 3.05
CA THR A 91 -9.85 3.01 2.10
C THR A 91 -11.34 3.33 2.24
N LEU A 92 -12.20 2.33 2.37
CA LEU A 92 -13.64 2.55 2.58
C LEU A 92 -13.91 3.29 3.89
N ILE A 93 -13.24 2.91 4.99
CA ILE A 93 -13.36 3.61 6.26
C ILE A 93 -12.93 5.08 6.12
N ALA A 94 -11.82 5.35 5.41
CA ALA A 94 -11.35 6.70 5.18
C ALA A 94 -12.30 7.54 4.29
N ALA A 95 -12.83 6.95 3.21
CA ALA A 95 -13.75 7.61 2.30
C ALA A 95 -15.07 8.00 2.98
N TYR A 96 -15.62 7.13 3.83
CA TYR A 96 -16.85 7.38 4.59
C TYR A 96 -16.60 8.05 5.94
N ALA A 97 -15.38 8.51 6.24
CA ALA A 97 -15.07 9.13 7.51
C ALA A 97 -15.88 10.42 7.72
N THR A 98 -16.72 10.40 8.76
CA THR A 98 -17.50 11.55 9.25
C THR A 98 -16.82 12.26 10.42
N SER A 99 -15.77 11.66 11.00
CA SER A 99 -14.96 12.23 12.06
C SER A 99 -13.48 11.87 11.90
N VAL A 100 -12.61 12.65 12.56
CA VAL A 100 -11.16 12.44 12.56
C VAL A 100 -10.80 11.07 13.12
N THR A 101 -11.51 10.59 14.13
CA THR A 101 -11.28 9.27 14.72
C THR A 101 -11.54 8.16 13.70
N PHE A 102 -12.62 8.23 12.93
CA PHE A 102 -12.89 7.28 11.85
C PHE A 102 -11.80 7.33 10.78
N LEU A 103 -11.35 8.53 10.41
CA LEU A 103 -10.26 8.70 9.46
C LEU A 103 -8.96 8.04 9.96
N VAL A 104 -8.59 8.28 11.22
CA VAL A 104 -7.41 7.67 11.85
C VAL A 104 -7.52 6.14 11.86
N ILE A 105 -8.69 5.59 12.18
CA ILE A 105 -8.92 4.14 12.13
C ILE A 105 -8.65 3.62 10.71
N GLY A 106 -9.25 4.25 9.69
CA GLY A 106 -9.00 3.89 8.29
C GLY A 106 -7.52 3.95 7.92
N ARG A 107 -6.82 5.01 8.35
CA ARG A 107 -5.36 5.17 8.15
C ARG A 107 -4.54 4.09 8.83
N VAL A 108 -4.93 3.63 10.03
CA VAL A 108 -4.25 2.50 10.69
C VAL A 108 -4.46 1.21 9.90
N PHE A 109 -5.68 0.93 9.41
CA PHE A 109 -5.94 -0.24 8.58
C PHE A 109 -5.12 -0.24 7.28
N VAL A 110 -5.10 0.89 6.57
CA VAL A 110 -4.24 1.09 5.39
C VAL A 110 -2.77 0.92 5.77
N GLY A 111 -2.36 1.44 6.92
CA GLY A 111 -1.01 1.28 7.44
C GLY A 111 -0.64 -0.19 7.62
N VAL A 112 -1.50 -0.99 8.24
CA VAL A 112 -1.26 -2.44 8.41
C VAL A 112 -1.10 -3.13 7.05
N ALA A 113 -1.93 -2.77 6.06
CA ALA A 113 -1.79 -3.26 4.69
C ALA A 113 -0.42 -2.90 4.10
N ILE A 114 -0.03 -1.62 4.15
CA ILE A 114 1.28 -1.14 3.72
C ILE A 114 2.43 -1.94 4.37
N GLY A 115 2.35 -2.20 5.68
CA GLY A 115 3.33 -3.00 6.40
C GLY A 115 3.46 -4.42 5.84
N ILE A 116 2.33 -5.08 5.56
CA ILE A 116 2.28 -6.40 4.94
C ILE A 116 2.82 -6.36 3.51
N ALA A 117 2.35 -5.44 2.68
CA ALA A 117 2.77 -5.26 1.28
C ALA A 117 4.29 -5.06 1.15
N SER A 118 4.90 -4.31 2.07
CA SER A 118 6.33 -4.01 2.07
C SER A 118 7.23 -5.25 2.18
N PHE A 119 6.70 -6.34 2.73
CA PHE A 119 7.42 -7.61 2.90
C PHE A 119 6.89 -8.70 1.97
N ALA A 120 5.58 -8.91 1.94
CA ALA A 120 4.94 -10.03 1.24
C ALA A 120 5.13 -9.94 -0.28
N ALA A 121 5.00 -8.75 -0.89
CA ALA A 121 5.13 -8.58 -2.33
C ALA A 121 6.55 -8.87 -2.86
N PRO A 122 7.63 -8.21 -2.37
CA PRO A 122 8.97 -8.50 -2.86
C PRO A 122 9.42 -9.93 -2.50
N LEU A 123 8.98 -10.49 -1.36
CA LEU A 123 9.28 -11.86 -0.99
C LEU A 123 8.63 -12.85 -1.97
N TYR A 124 7.33 -12.71 -2.23
CA TYR A 124 6.61 -13.55 -3.18
C TYR A 124 7.25 -13.50 -4.57
N ILE A 125 7.56 -12.30 -5.05
CA ILE A 125 8.24 -12.10 -6.34
C ILE A 125 9.59 -12.83 -6.36
N SER A 126 10.37 -12.74 -5.28
CA SER A 126 11.70 -13.36 -5.20
C SER A 126 11.66 -14.89 -5.24
N GLU A 127 10.60 -15.50 -4.68
CA GLU A 127 10.42 -16.95 -4.58
C GLU A 127 9.96 -17.57 -5.90
N ILE A 128 9.12 -16.86 -6.66
CA ILE A 128 8.65 -17.34 -7.96
C ILE A 128 9.62 -17.01 -9.10
N ALA A 129 10.51 -16.03 -8.89
CA ALA A 129 11.40 -15.54 -9.93
C ALA A 129 12.54 -16.53 -10.26
N PRO A 130 12.87 -16.75 -11.54
CA PRO A 130 14.07 -17.46 -11.95
C PRO A 130 15.31 -16.69 -11.50
N LYS A 131 16.39 -17.42 -11.23
CA LYS A 131 17.61 -16.90 -10.60
C LYS A 131 18.19 -15.70 -11.35
N GLU A 132 18.09 -15.68 -12.67
CA GLU A 132 18.66 -14.66 -13.56
C GLU A 132 17.84 -13.36 -13.57
N LEU A 133 16.53 -13.41 -13.30
CA LEU A 133 15.63 -12.25 -13.35
C LEU A 133 15.17 -11.78 -11.97
N ARG A 134 15.51 -12.49 -10.90
CA ARG A 134 15.06 -12.19 -9.54
C ARG A 134 15.28 -10.73 -9.16
N GLY A 135 16.47 -10.20 -9.41
CA GLY A 135 16.78 -8.79 -9.12
C GLY A 135 15.86 -7.83 -9.85
N ALA A 136 15.71 -8.02 -11.18
CA ALA A 136 14.87 -7.16 -12.01
C ALA A 136 13.39 -7.19 -11.60
N LEU A 137 12.85 -8.38 -11.28
CA LEU A 137 11.45 -8.51 -10.86
C LEU A 137 11.21 -7.91 -9.48
N VAL A 138 12.15 -8.02 -8.54
CA VAL A 138 12.05 -7.35 -7.24
C VAL A 138 12.16 -5.82 -7.41
N SER A 139 13.04 -5.34 -8.28
CA SER A 139 13.14 -3.91 -8.61
C SER A 139 11.86 -3.35 -9.27
N LEU A 140 11.13 -4.17 -10.04
CA LEU A 140 9.83 -3.79 -10.59
C LEU A 140 8.83 -3.40 -9.49
N ASN A 141 8.87 -4.07 -8.33
CA ASN A 141 8.02 -3.69 -7.19
C ASN A 141 8.37 -2.30 -6.64
N GLN A 142 9.66 -1.95 -6.58
CA GLN A 142 10.08 -0.61 -6.15
C GLN A 142 9.69 0.46 -7.16
N LEU A 143 9.80 0.15 -8.46
CA LEU A 143 9.30 1.02 -9.52
C LEU A 143 7.79 1.20 -9.40
N ALA A 144 7.04 0.14 -9.08
CA ALA A 144 5.59 0.20 -8.87
C ALA A 144 5.21 1.10 -7.68
N ILE A 145 5.95 1.04 -6.56
CA ILE A 145 5.77 1.97 -5.43
C ILE A 145 6.02 3.41 -5.86
N ALA A 146 7.15 3.68 -6.53
CA ALA A 146 7.46 5.03 -7.01
C ALA A 146 6.41 5.54 -8.01
N ALA A 147 5.94 4.69 -8.92
CA ALA A 147 4.88 5.01 -9.87
C ALA A 147 3.54 5.29 -9.17
N GLY A 148 3.20 4.53 -8.12
CA GLY A 148 2.02 4.77 -7.29
C GLY A 148 2.06 6.14 -6.59
N ILE A 149 3.20 6.50 -5.99
CA ILE A 149 3.42 7.82 -5.39
C ILE A 149 3.24 8.92 -6.45
N PHE A 150 3.91 8.77 -7.60
CA PHE A 150 3.81 9.74 -8.68
C PHE A 150 2.38 9.91 -9.20
N ALA A 151 1.66 8.80 -9.43
CA ALA A 151 0.27 8.81 -9.86
C ALA A 151 -0.64 9.50 -8.82
N SER A 152 -0.39 9.26 -7.52
CA SER A 152 -1.17 9.92 -6.46
C SER A 152 -1.02 11.43 -6.49
N TYR A 153 0.19 11.96 -6.74
CA TYR A 153 0.39 13.41 -6.86
C TYR A 153 -0.29 14.02 -8.09
N LEU A 154 -0.35 13.29 -9.21
CA LEU A 154 -1.10 13.74 -10.38
C LEU A 154 -2.61 13.79 -10.10
N ILE A 155 -3.12 12.79 -9.38
CA ILE A 155 -4.53 12.71 -8.97
C ILE A 155 -4.85 13.82 -7.98
N ASP A 156 -4.03 14.01 -6.93
CA ASP A 156 -4.16 15.11 -5.98
C ASP A 156 -4.18 16.47 -6.68
N TYR A 157 -3.28 16.68 -7.64
CA TYR A 157 -3.26 17.92 -8.43
C TYR A 157 -4.56 18.11 -9.22
N HIS A 158 -5.04 17.07 -9.89
CA HIS A 158 -6.28 17.14 -10.68
C HIS A 158 -7.51 17.43 -9.81
N PHE A 159 -7.64 16.78 -8.66
CA PHE A 159 -8.78 16.94 -7.75
C PHE A 159 -8.67 18.15 -6.81
N SER A 160 -7.49 18.75 -6.69
CA SER A 160 -7.27 19.93 -5.84
C SER A 160 -8.23 21.08 -6.14
N HIS A 161 -8.60 21.26 -7.41
CA HIS A 161 -9.54 22.30 -7.85
C HIS A 161 -10.97 22.10 -7.31
N GLN A 162 -11.36 20.85 -7.03
CA GLN A 162 -12.69 20.51 -6.53
C GLN A 162 -12.73 20.39 -5.00
N ALA A 163 -11.59 20.54 -4.33
CA ALA A 163 -11.41 20.23 -2.90
C ALA A 163 -11.91 18.81 -2.50
N ALA A 164 -11.96 17.91 -3.48
CA ALA A 164 -12.39 16.54 -3.31
C ALA A 164 -11.19 15.69 -2.88
N TRP A 165 -11.14 15.34 -1.60
CA TRP A 165 -10.09 14.50 -1.02
C TRP A 165 -10.54 13.07 -0.72
N ARG A 166 -11.85 12.81 -0.80
CA ARG A 166 -12.45 11.49 -0.57
C ARG A 166 -12.32 10.60 -1.80
#